data_AF-A0A2G9ML36-F1
#
_entry.id   AF-A0A2G9ML36-F1
#
_cell.length_a   1.000
_cell.length_b   1.000
_cell.length_c   1.000
_cell.angle_alpha   90.00
_cell.angle_beta   90.00
_cell.angle_gamma   90.00
#
_symmetry.space_group_name_H-M   'P 1'
#
loop_
_entity.id
_entity.type
_entity.pdbx_description
1 polymer ?
#
loop_
_entity_poly.entity_id
_entity_poly.type
_entity_poly.pdbx_seq_one_letter_code
_entity_poly.pdbx_strand_id
1 'polypeptide(L)'
;FGDKWIENIVMNIPLQNVQFHEGTVAVIKRRLISLLDVNSSNNEIVCNGIFDTNSGLTTINDIVNELEQAKTVIIDTSHFKGATELLIGSLISTEVLARYQMYKRQNTLHQKPVISIVIEEAPRVIGKEVLEKGQNIFGTIAREGRKFNVGLCAITQLPSLIPREILANMNTKIILGIEMAAERLAVIESSAQDLSQDNRNIASLDKGEALITSNFARFATPIKADLFEEYAEKDIDKGKQEKLNFSGINM
;
A
#
# COMPACT_ATOMS: atom_id res chain seq x y z
N PHE A 1 12.47 -25.08 -5.35
CA PHE A 1 13.41 -24.39 -4.45
C PHE A 1 13.43 -24.95 -3.04
N GLY A 2 12.44 -25.76 -2.63
CA GLY A 2 12.39 -26.32 -1.27
C GLY A 2 12.06 -25.26 -0.22
N ASP A 3 11.69 -25.71 0.98
CA ASP A 3 11.62 -24.83 2.13
C ASP A 3 13.06 -24.39 2.47
N LYS A 4 13.25 -23.14 2.93
CA LYS A 4 14.56 -22.54 3.31
C LYS A 4 15.50 -22.11 2.18
N TRP A 5 15.01 -21.92 0.95
CA TRP A 5 15.87 -21.43 -0.14
C TRP A 5 16.51 -20.06 0.14
N ILE A 6 15.80 -19.16 0.84
CA ILE A 6 16.33 -17.85 1.26
C ILE A 6 17.49 -18.05 2.24
N GLU A 7 17.30 -18.88 3.27
CA GLU A 7 18.35 -19.23 4.24
C GLU A 7 19.57 -19.80 3.52
N ASN A 8 19.35 -20.76 2.62
CA ASN A 8 20.43 -21.39 1.86
C ASN A 8 21.24 -20.37 1.04
N ILE A 9 20.58 -19.42 0.37
CA ILE A 9 21.28 -18.35 -0.38
C ILE A 9 22.07 -17.43 0.55
N VAL A 10 21.50 -17.02 1.69
CA VAL A 10 22.18 -16.14 2.66
C VAL A 10 23.40 -16.84 3.26
N MET A 11 23.29 -18.14 3.54
CA MET A 11 24.33 -18.97 4.16
C MET A 11 25.37 -19.54 3.19
N ASN A 12 25.27 -19.25 1.88
CA ASN A 12 26.09 -19.90 0.84
C ASN A 12 25.96 -21.44 0.80
N ILE A 13 24.83 -22.00 1.22
CA ILE A 13 24.56 -23.42 1.10
C ILE A 13 24.16 -23.70 -0.36
N PRO A 14 24.84 -24.64 -1.06
CA PRO A 14 24.51 -24.96 -2.44
C PRO A 14 23.03 -25.36 -2.59
N LEU A 15 22.31 -24.68 -3.49
CA LEU A 15 20.93 -25.07 -3.81
C LEU A 15 20.98 -26.40 -4.57
N GLN A 16 20.38 -27.45 -4.00
CA GLN A 16 20.35 -28.77 -4.62
C GLN A 16 19.55 -28.73 -5.93
N ASN A 17 20.05 -29.42 -6.96
CA ASN A 17 19.39 -29.63 -8.26
C ASN A 17 19.14 -28.37 -9.11
N VAL A 18 19.91 -27.30 -8.95
CA VAL A 18 19.81 -26.13 -9.84
C VAL A 18 21.18 -25.61 -10.27
N GLN A 19 21.46 -25.56 -11.57
CA GLN A 19 22.64 -24.88 -12.11
C GLN A 19 22.33 -23.39 -12.31
N PHE A 20 22.82 -22.55 -11.41
CA PHE A 20 22.80 -21.10 -11.59
C PHE A 20 24.22 -20.58 -11.83
N HIS A 21 24.31 -19.52 -12.63
CA HIS A 21 25.54 -18.77 -12.76
C HIS A 21 25.88 -18.12 -11.41
N GLU A 22 27.10 -18.33 -10.89
CA GLU A 22 27.52 -17.87 -9.56
C GLU A 22 27.30 -16.35 -9.38
N GLY A 23 27.56 -15.57 -10.43
CA GLY A 23 27.31 -14.14 -10.45
C GLY A 23 25.84 -13.76 -10.18
N THR A 24 24.87 -14.54 -10.66
CA THR A 24 23.44 -14.30 -10.43
C THR A 24 23.08 -14.54 -8.96
N VAL A 25 23.60 -15.63 -8.37
CA VAL A 25 23.38 -15.96 -6.96
C VAL A 25 23.97 -14.88 -6.05
N ALA A 26 25.18 -14.38 -6.36
CA ALA A 26 25.81 -13.32 -5.60
C ALA A 26 25.01 -11.99 -5.64
N VAL A 27 24.39 -11.66 -6.78
CA VAL A 27 23.51 -10.49 -6.90
C VAL A 27 22.24 -10.67 -6.07
N ILE A 28 21.59 -11.83 -6.16
CA ILE A 28 20.38 -12.13 -5.37
C ILE A 28 20.69 -12.07 -3.88
N LYS A 29 21.77 -12.71 -3.44
CA LYS A 29 22.23 -12.69 -2.04
C LYS A 29 22.37 -11.27 -1.52
N ARG A 30 23.08 -10.40 -2.24
CA ARG A 30 23.29 -9.00 -1.85
C ARG A 30 21.96 -8.24 -1.75
N ARG A 31 21.03 -8.48 -2.67
CA ARG A 31 19.69 -7.86 -2.63
C ARG A 31 18.90 -8.33 -1.41
N LEU A 32 18.90 -9.63 -1.11
CA LEU A 32 18.21 -10.20 0.05
C LEU A 32 18.76 -9.66 1.37
N ILE A 33 20.09 -9.65 1.53
CA ILE A 33 20.77 -9.09 2.72
C ILE A 33 20.38 -7.63 2.91
N SER A 34 20.41 -6.83 1.84
CA SER A 34 20.06 -5.41 1.89
C SER A 34 18.57 -5.15 2.18
N LEU A 35 17.68 -6.01 1.72
CA LEU A 35 16.22 -5.82 1.80
C LEU A 35 15.64 -6.35 3.12
N LEU A 36 16.17 -7.47 3.61
CA LEU A 36 15.76 -8.10 4.87
C LEU A 36 16.59 -7.63 6.07
N ASP A 37 17.67 -6.88 5.84
CA ASP A 37 18.64 -6.46 6.86
C ASP A 37 19.17 -7.64 7.69
N VAL A 38 19.57 -8.70 6.97
CA VAL A 38 20.05 -9.96 7.55
C VAL A 38 21.54 -10.15 7.32
N ASN A 39 22.25 -10.59 8.35
CA ASN A 39 23.66 -10.95 8.28
C ASN A 39 23.85 -12.42 8.62
N SER A 40 24.96 -12.99 8.15
CA SER A 40 25.41 -14.32 8.56
C SER A 40 26.59 -14.17 9.49
N SER A 41 26.46 -14.63 10.72
CA SER A 41 27.53 -14.71 11.71
C SER A 41 27.49 -16.09 12.33
N ASN A 42 28.63 -16.77 12.46
CA ASN A 42 28.74 -18.10 13.08
C ASN A 42 27.75 -19.16 12.55
N ASN A 43 27.46 -19.18 11.24
CA ASN A 43 26.49 -20.11 10.64
C ASN A 43 25.03 -19.94 11.13
N GLU A 44 24.70 -18.78 11.70
CA GLU A 44 23.34 -18.37 12.06
C GLU A 44 22.95 -17.09 11.31
N ILE A 45 21.66 -16.97 10.99
CA ILE A 45 21.09 -15.76 10.38
C ILE A 45 20.70 -14.83 11.52
N VAL A 46 21.34 -13.66 11.55
CA VAL A 46 20.99 -12.60 12.48
C VAL A 46 20.21 -11.55 11.70
N CYS A 47 18.97 -11.32 12.09
CA CYS A 47 18.15 -10.24 11.57
C CYS A 47 18.35 -8.99 12.42
N ASN A 48 18.73 -7.88 11.80
CA ASN A 48 18.92 -6.60 12.50
C ASN A 48 17.75 -5.62 12.30
N GLY A 49 16.80 -5.98 11.44
CA GLY A 49 15.62 -5.17 11.13
C GLY A 49 14.34 -5.74 11.76
N ILE A 50 13.22 -5.53 11.06
CA ILE A 50 11.88 -5.97 11.49
C ILE A 50 11.56 -7.44 11.21
N PHE A 51 12.43 -8.13 10.49
CA PHE A 51 12.25 -9.54 10.16
C PHE A 51 12.87 -10.39 11.26
N ASP A 52 12.29 -11.55 11.52
CA ASP A 52 12.79 -12.51 12.50
C ASP A 52 12.70 -13.92 11.90
N THR A 53 13.62 -14.81 12.27
CA THR A 53 13.67 -16.19 11.77
C THR A 53 12.73 -17.13 12.52
N ASN A 54 12.36 -16.77 13.74
CA ASN A 54 11.56 -17.58 14.67
C ASN A 54 10.16 -16.98 14.90
N SER A 55 9.99 -15.69 14.64
CA SER A 55 8.79 -14.91 14.93
C SER A 55 8.20 -14.26 13.68
N GLY A 56 6.90 -13.96 13.73
CA GLY A 56 6.23 -13.20 12.67
C GLY A 56 5.54 -14.01 11.57
N LEU A 57 5.56 -15.35 11.66
CA LEU A 57 4.83 -16.25 10.76
C LEU A 57 3.33 -15.93 10.68
N THR A 58 2.73 -15.49 11.80
CA THR A 58 1.31 -15.14 11.86
C THR A 58 1.03 -13.67 11.63
N THR A 59 2.03 -12.78 11.68
CA THR A 59 1.81 -11.32 11.69
C THR A 59 0.94 -10.85 10.53
N ILE A 60 1.23 -11.31 9.31
CA ILE A 60 0.43 -10.94 8.14
C ILE A 60 -1.00 -11.46 8.28
N ASN A 61 -1.17 -12.70 8.74
CA ASN A 61 -2.49 -13.30 8.95
C ASN A 61 -3.27 -12.55 10.04
N ASP A 62 -2.61 -12.15 11.12
CA ASP A 62 -3.19 -11.42 12.24
C ASP A 62 -3.64 -10.02 11.79
N ILE A 63 -2.81 -9.31 11.03
CA ILE A 63 -3.18 -8.03 10.40
C ILE A 63 -4.43 -8.18 9.54
N VAL A 64 -4.48 -9.19 8.67
CA VAL A 64 -5.64 -9.40 7.79
C VAL A 64 -6.89 -9.82 8.60
N ASN A 65 -6.74 -10.58 9.68
CA ASN A 65 -7.84 -10.90 10.59
C ASN A 65 -8.40 -9.63 11.27
N GLU A 66 -7.54 -8.70 11.70
CA GLU A 66 -7.96 -7.43 12.29
C GLU A 66 -8.70 -6.55 11.26
N LEU A 67 -8.23 -6.51 10.01
CA LEU A 67 -8.92 -5.83 8.91
C LEU A 67 -10.31 -6.45 8.63
N GLU A 68 -10.41 -7.77 8.65
CA GLU A 68 -11.69 -8.49 8.48
C GLU A 68 -12.67 -8.25 9.66
N GLN A 69 -12.17 -7.82 10.81
CA GLN A 69 -12.98 -7.34 11.96
C GLN A 69 -13.33 -5.85 11.86
N ALA A 70 -13.12 -5.23 10.69
CA ALA A 70 -13.38 -3.81 10.42
C ALA A 70 -12.58 -2.84 11.31
N LYS A 71 -11.38 -3.25 11.72
CA LYS A 71 -10.45 -2.36 12.44
C LYS A 71 -9.58 -1.59 11.46
N THR A 72 -9.11 -0.42 11.90
CA THR A 72 -8.07 0.34 11.22
C THR A 72 -6.71 -0.17 11.66
N VAL A 73 -5.88 -0.58 10.70
CA VAL A 73 -4.48 -0.97 10.95
C VAL A 73 -3.58 0.12 10.40
N ILE A 74 -2.77 0.72 11.27
CA ILE A 74 -1.74 1.69 10.90
C ILE A 74 -0.40 0.96 10.94
N ILE A 75 0.31 0.99 9.82
CA ILE A 75 1.66 0.44 9.71
C ILE A 75 2.61 1.61 9.76
N ASP A 76 3.29 1.80 10.88
CA ASP A 76 4.33 2.81 11.00
C ASP A 76 5.58 2.34 10.25
N THR A 77 5.92 3.07 9.18
CA THR A 77 7.07 2.78 8.33
C THR A 77 8.16 3.84 8.43
N SER A 78 8.05 4.76 9.40
CA SER A 78 8.97 5.89 9.59
C SER A 78 10.45 5.47 9.75
N HIS A 79 10.69 4.28 10.29
CA HIS A 79 12.02 3.70 10.48
C HIS A 79 12.46 2.73 9.37
N PHE A 80 11.63 2.50 8.35
CA PHE A 80 11.93 1.54 7.29
C PHE A 80 12.63 2.20 6.11
N LYS A 81 13.61 1.49 5.54
CA LYS A 81 14.12 1.84 4.21
C LYS A 81 13.00 1.62 3.18
N GLY A 82 12.92 2.47 2.16
CA GLY A 82 11.81 2.46 1.22
C GLY A 82 11.53 1.13 0.51
N ALA A 83 12.53 0.25 0.33
CA ALA A 83 12.31 -1.09 -0.24
C ALA A 83 11.60 -2.06 0.74
N THR A 84 11.85 -1.91 2.05
CA THR A 84 11.26 -2.74 3.11
C THR A 84 9.80 -2.40 3.31
N GLU A 85 9.46 -1.11 3.35
CA GLU A 85 8.07 -0.62 3.32
C GLU A 85 7.27 -1.25 2.18
N LEU A 86 7.80 -1.18 0.95
CA LEU A 86 7.16 -1.73 -0.24
C LEU A 86 6.97 -3.25 -0.16
N LEU A 87 7.94 -3.97 0.42
CA LEU A 87 7.83 -5.40 0.65
C LEU A 87 6.69 -5.72 1.60
N ILE A 88 6.64 -5.09 2.78
CA ILE A 88 5.60 -5.32 3.80
C ILE A 88 4.22 -5.01 3.21
N GLY A 89 4.07 -3.84 2.58
CA GLY A 89 2.83 -3.43 1.94
C GLY A 89 2.41 -4.44 0.86
N SER A 90 3.37 -4.97 0.09
CA SER A 90 3.10 -5.99 -0.93
C SER A 90 2.64 -7.31 -0.33
N LEU A 91 3.27 -7.77 0.76
CA LEU A 91 2.91 -9.01 1.45
C LEU A 91 1.48 -8.93 2.00
N ILE A 92 1.15 -7.85 2.72
CA ILE A 92 -0.18 -7.64 3.31
C ILE A 92 -1.23 -7.53 2.21
N SER A 93 -0.99 -6.70 1.19
CA SER A 93 -1.92 -6.51 0.08
C SER A 93 -2.17 -7.80 -0.70
N THR A 94 -1.14 -8.64 -0.84
CA THR A 94 -1.25 -9.94 -1.53
C THR A 94 -2.12 -10.90 -0.74
N GLU A 95 -1.91 -11.01 0.57
CA GLU A 95 -2.72 -11.87 1.44
C GLU A 95 -4.17 -11.40 1.49
N VAL A 96 -4.41 -10.08 1.65
CA VAL A 96 -5.75 -9.49 1.60
C VAL A 96 -6.46 -9.87 0.30
N LEU A 97 -5.83 -9.63 -0.85
CA LEU A 97 -6.46 -9.92 -2.14
C LEU A 97 -6.71 -11.43 -2.32
N ALA A 98 -5.77 -12.28 -1.92
CA ALA A 98 -5.91 -13.73 -2.01
C ALA A 98 -7.10 -14.27 -1.19
N ARG A 99 -7.25 -13.80 0.06
CA ARG A 99 -8.40 -14.18 0.91
C ARG A 99 -9.71 -13.69 0.32
N TYR A 100 -9.77 -12.46 -0.15
CA TYR A 100 -10.99 -11.89 -0.73
C TYR A 100 -11.38 -12.55 -2.06
N GLN A 101 -10.39 -12.98 -2.86
CA GLN A 101 -10.62 -13.85 -4.02
C GLN A 101 -11.19 -15.22 -3.60
N MET A 102 -10.70 -15.80 -2.50
CA MET A 102 -11.25 -17.03 -1.94
C MET A 102 -12.71 -16.85 -1.49
N TYR A 103 -13.02 -15.79 -0.75
CA TYR A 103 -14.39 -15.49 -0.33
C TYR A 103 -15.33 -15.25 -1.50
N LYS A 104 -14.84 -14.65 -2.60
CA LYS A 104 -15.61 -14.52 -3.83
C LYS A 104 -15.92 -15.88 -4.45
N ARG A 105 -14.94 -16.79 -4.54
CA ARG A 105 -15.15 -18.16 -5.06
C ARG A 105 -16.11 -18.97 -4.21
N GLN A 106 -16.11 -18.75 -2.89
CA GLN A 106 -17.01 -19.40 -1.94
C GLN A 106 -18.38 -18.71 -1.83
N ASN A 107 -18.62 -17.64 -2.57
CA ASN A 107 -19.83 -16.81 -2.50
C ASN A 107 -20.11 -16.21 -1.10
N THR A 108 -19.08 -16.03 -0.26
CA THR A 108 -19.15 -15.46 1.09
C THR A 108 -18.62 -14.04 1.17
N LEU A 109 -18.14 -13.47 0.06
CA LEU A 109 -17.59 -12.10 -0.01
C LEU A 109 -18.53 -11.02 0.52
N HIS A 110 -19.84 -11.19 0.37
CA HIS A 110 -20.86 -10.25 0.83
C HIS A 110 -20.92 -10.11 2.37
N GLN A 111 -20.29 -11.03 3.11
CA GLN A 111 -20.21 -11.03 4.57
C GLN A 111 -18.94 -10.33 5.08
N LYS A 112 -18.04 -9.92 4.18
CA LYS A 112 -16.74 -9.35 4.53
C LYS A 112 -16.76 -7.83 4.36
N PRO A 113 -16.06 -7.08 5.24
CA PRO A 113 -15.96 -5.64 5.10
C PRO A 113 -15.18 -5.27 3.83
N VAL A 114 -15.44 -4.08 3.29
CA VAL A 114 -14.59 -3.53 2.22
C VAL A 114 -13.27 -3.08 2.85
N ILE A 115 -12.14 -3.53 2.31
CA ILE A 115 -10.82 -3.10 2.76
C ILE A 115 -10.33 -1.99 1.83
N SER A 116 -9.94 -0.85 2.41
CA SER A 116 -9.27 0.24 1.69
C SER A 116 -7.81 0.27 2.09
N ILE A 117 -6.91 0.04 1.14
CA ILE A 117 -5.47 0.14 1.35
C ILE A 117 -5.07 1.57 1.00
N VAL A 118 -4.58 2.32 1.99
CA VAL A 118 -4.10 3.69 1.80
C VAL A 118 -2.60 3.64 1.54
N ILE A 119 -2.15 4.28 0.46
CA ILE A 119 -0.73 4.40 0.10
C ILE A 119 -0.36 5.87 -0.02
N GLU A 120 0.66 6.26 0.75
CA GLU A 120 1.36 7.54 0.54
C GLU A 120 2.41 7.38 -0.56
N GLU A 121 2.74 8.49 -1.23
CA GLU A 121 3.68 8.50 -2.35
C GLU A 121 3.36 7.45 -3.42
N ALA A 122 2.07 7.40 -3.82
CA ALA A 122 1.52 6.37 -4.69
C ALA A 122 2.32 6.08 -5.99
N PRO A 123 2.97 7.05 -6.66
CA PRO A 123 3.84 6.77 -7.80
C PRO A 123 4.94 5.72 -7.53
N ARG A 124 5.38 5.54 -6.27
CA ARG A 124 6.36 4.50 -5.89
C ARG A 124 5.87 3.07 -6.13
N VAL A 125 4.56 2.85 -6.21
CA VAL A 125 3.95 1.53 -6.42
C VAL A 125 3.11 1.42 -7.68
N ILE A 126 2.43 2.50 -8.08
CA ILE A 126 1.53 2.51 -9.24
C ILE A 126 1.96 3.53 -10.31
N GLY A 127 3.18 4.06 -10.22
CA GLY A 127 3.77 4.92 -11.26
C GLY A 127 4.09 4.14 -12.53
N LYS A 128 4.14 4.86 -13.66
CA LYS A 128 4.38 4.30 -14.99
C LYS A 128 5.65 3.43 -15.04
N GLU A 129 6.77 3.95 -14.57
CA GLU A 129 8.05 3.23 -14.57
C GLU A 129 8.03 1.95 -13.73
N VAL A 130 7.21 1.90 -12.69
CA VAL A 130 7.08 0.73 -11.81
C VAL A 130 6.25 -0.34 -12.51
N LEU A 131 5.15 0.05 -13.14
CA LEU A 131 4.24 -0.85 -13.84
C LEU A 131 4.82 -1.38 -15.16
N GLU A 132 5.71 -0.64 -15.80
CA GLU A 132 6.46 -1.09 -16.98
C GLU A 132 7.49 -2.18 -16.66
N LYS A 133 8.03 -2.20 -15.44
CA LYS A 133 8.96 -3.24 -14.97
C LYS A 133 8.27 -4.57 -14.68
N GLY A 134 6.95 -4.58 -14.54
CA GLY A 134 6.15 -5.77 -14.31
C GLY A 134 4.87 -5.50 -13.53
N GLN A 135 3.99 -6.50 -13.52
CA GLN A 135 2.80 -6.44 -12.68
C GLN A 135 3.21 -6.52 -11.19
N ASN A 136 2.61 -5.66 -10.38
CA ASN A 136 2.70 -5.72 -8.93
C ASN A 136 1.29 -5.72 -8.32
N ILE A 137 1.20 -6.09 -7.05
CA ILE A 137 -0.09 -6.25 -6.35
C ILE A 137 -0.91 -4.96 -6.31
N PHE A 138 -0.29 -3.80 -6.11
CA PHE A 138 -0.99 -2.51 -6.06
C PHE A 138 -1.60 -2.14 -7.42
N GLY A 139 -0.87 -2.39 -8.51
CA GLY A 139 -1.36 -2.23 -9.87
C GLY A 139 -2.49 -3.20 -10.21
N THR A 140 -2.47 -4.41 -9.64
CA THR A 140 -3.58 -5.37 -9.75
C THR A 140 -4.81 -4.88 -8.98
N ILE A 141 -4.65 -4.41 -7.74
CA ILE A 141 -5.74 -3.88 -6.92
C ILE A 141 -6.34 -2.63 -7.58
N ALA A 142 -5.53 -1.72 -8.11
CA ALA A 142 -6.00 -0.52 -8.79
C ALA A 142 -6.87 -0.82 -10.02
N ARG A 143 -6.61 -1.93 -10.73
CA ARG A 143 -7.38 -2.34 -11.91
C ARG A 143 -8.57 -3.24 -11.59
N GLU A 144 -8.41 -4.13 -10.61
CA GLU A 144 -9.33 -5.26 -10.41
C GLU A 144 -9.88 -5.39 -8.99
N GLY A 145 -9.31 -4.69 -8.02
CA GLY A 145 -9.64 -4.84 -6.60
C GLY A 145 -11.12 -4.63 -6.29
N ARG A 146 -11.80 -3.74 -7.03
CA ARG A 146 -13.26 -3.53 -6.94
C ARG A 146 -14.07 -4.82 -7.08
N LYS A 147 -13.60 -5.77 -7.90
CA LYS A 147 -14.26 -7.08 -8.09
C LYS A 147 -14.26 -7.92 -6.81
N PHE A 148 -13.43 -7.56 -5.83
CA PHE A 148 -13.14 -8.34 -4.63
C PHE A 148 -13.30 -7.50 -3.36
N ASN A 149 -14.03 -6.38 -3.33
CA ASN A 149 -14.16 -5.51 -2.14
C ASN A 149 -12.80 -5.04 -1.54
N VAL A 150 -11.74 -4.95 -2.36
CA VAL A 150 -10.43 -4.41 -1.96
C VAL A 150 -10.15 -3.16 -2.80
N GLY A 151 -10.11 -2.00 -2.15
CA GLY A 151 -9.86 -0.70 -2.77
C GLY A 151 -8.45 -0.19 -2.50
N LEU A 152 -8.02 0.75 -3.35
CA LEU A 152 -6.78 1.51 -3.17
C LEU A 152 -7.13 2.99 -3.02
N CYS A 153 -6.63 3.62 -1.96
CA CYS A 153 -6.63 5.06 -1.77
C CYS A 153 -5.20 5.57 -1.99
N ALA A 154 -4.99 6.28 -3.09
CA ALA A 154 -3.68 6.78 -3.47
C ALA A 154 -3.53 8.25 -3.09
N ILE A 155 -2.51 8.56 -2.29
CA ILE A 155 -2.15 9.91 -1.87
C ILE A 155 -0.84 10.28 -2.57
N THR A 156 -0.82 11.41 -3.28
CA THR A 156 0.36 11.87 -4.01
C THR A 156 0.27 13.35 -4.38
N GLN A 157 1.43 14.00 -4.47
CA GLN A 157 1.59 15.34 -5.06
C GLN A 157 1.92 15.28 -6.56
N LEU A 158 2.26 14.09 -7.08
CA LEU A 158 2.72 13.86 -8.45
C LEU A 158 1.77 12.90 -9.20
N PRO A 159 0.48 13.24 -9.37
CA PRO A 159 -0.45 12.41 -10.12
C PRO A 159 -0.01 12.14 -11.57
N SER A 160 0.74 13.05 -12.22
CA SER A 160 1.21 12.89 -13.60
C SER A 160 2.12 11.68 -13.82
N LEU A 161 2.74 11.15 -12.77
CA LEU A 161 3.58 9.95 -12.83
C LEU A 161 2.76 8.65 -12.87
N ILE A 162 1.48 8.70 -12.53
CA ILE A 162 0.57 7.55 -12.54
C ILE A 162 -0.05 7.45 -13.94
N PRO A 163 -0.08 6.26 -14.56
CA PRO A 163 -0.70 6.10 -15.88
C PRO A 163 -2.15 6.58 -15.89
N ARG A 164 -2.54 7.28 -16.96
CA ARG A 164 -3.87 7.89 -17.09
C ARG A 164 -4.99 6.87 -16.93
N GLU A 165 -4.80 5.65 -17.40
CA GLU A 165 -5.77 4.55 -17.26
C GLU A 165 -5.97 4.13 -15.80
N ILE A 166 -4.94 4.21 -14.96
CA ILE A 166 -5.06 3.95 -13.51
C ILE A 166 -5.79 5.12 -12.84
N LEU A 167 -5.40 6.35 -13.14
CA LEU A 167 -6.07 7.54 -12.61
C LEU A 167 -7.55 7.58 -12.99
N ALA A 168 -7.89 7.24 -14.24
CA ALA A 168 -9.28 7.19 -14.70
C ALA A 168 -10.11 6.13 -13.97
N ASN A 169 -9.51 5.02 -13.55
CA ASN A 169 -10.16 3.98 -12.75
C ASN A 169 -10.33 4.37 -11.26
N MET A 170 -9.62 5.41 -10.79
CA MET A 170 -9.83 5.98 -9.46
C MET A 170 -11.10 6.83 -9.47
N ASN A 171 -12.22 6.15 -9.18
CA ASN A 171 -13.58 6.68 -9.30
C ASN A 171 -13.85 7.93 -8.48
N THR A 172 -13.23 8.07 -7.31
CA THR A 172 -13.36 9.23 -6.43
C THR A 172 -12.00 9.90 -6.29
N LYS A 173 -11.95 11.21 -6.50
CA LYS A 173 -10.75 12.04 -6.29
C LYS A 173 -11.10 13.18 -5.35
N ILE A 174 -10.26 13.38 -4.35
CA ILE A 174 -10.28 14.55 -3.48
C ILE A 174 -9.10 15.40 -3.94
N ILE A 175 -9.39 16.46 -4.69
CA ILE A 175 -8.38 17.30 -5.36
C ILE A 175 -8.16 18.54 -4.49
N LEU A 176 -7.04 18.58 -3.77
CA LEU A 176 -6.62 19.77 -3.03
C LEU A 176 -5.97 20.80 -3.97
N GLY A 177 -5.53 21.93 -3.42
CA GLY A 177 -4.73 22.91 -4.15
C GLY A 177 -3.49 22.32 -4.80
N ILE A 178 -3.37 22.47 -6.12
CA ILE A 178 -2.21 22.00 -6.91
C ILE A 178 -1.64 23.16 -7.71
N GLU A 179 -0.41 23.58 -7.40
CA GLU A 179 0.24 24.73 -8.05
C GLU A 179 0.83 24.40 -9.43
N MET A 180 1.29 23.16 -9.63
CA MET A 180 1.93 22.73 -10.86
C MET A 180 0.90 22.44 -11.96
N ALA A 181 1.03 23.10 -13.11
CA ALA A 181 0.08 22.97 -14.21
C ALA A 181 0.00 21.54 -14.77
N ALA A 182 1.13 20.83 -14.88
CA ALA A 182 1.16 19.45 -15.37
C ALA A 182 0.38 18.49 -14.45
N GLU A 183 0.52 18.65 -13.13
CA GLU A 183 -0.18 17.84 -12.14
C GLU A 183 -1.69 18.13 -12.13
N ARG A 184 -2.07 19.41 -12.27
CA ARG A 184 -3.49 19.79 -12.46
C ARG A 184 -4.09 19.16 -13.70
N LEU A 185 -3.38 19.20 -14.84
CA LEU A 185 -3.87 18.60 -16.08
C LEU A 185 -4.09 17.09 -15.91
N ALA A 186 -3.17 16.38 -15.25
CA ALA A 186 -3.31 14.94 -15.00
C ALA A 186 -4.60 14.60 -14.22
N VAL A 187 -4.97 15.38 -13.19
CA VAL A 187 -6.21 15.15 -12.44
C VAL A 187 -7.45 15.63 -13.19
N ILE A 188 -7.38 16.74 -13.92
CA ILE A 188 -8.50 17.26 -14.74
C ILE A 188 -8.88 16.25 -15.83
N GLU A 189 -7.91 15.75 -16.59
CA GLU A 189 -8.13 14.85 -17.71
C GLU A 189 -8.52 13.42 -17.31
N SER A 190 -8.42 13.09 -16.02
CA SER A 190 -8.76 11.79 -15.44
C SER A 190 -9.94 11.86 -14.46
N SER A 191 -10.55 13.02 -14.27
CA SER A 191 -11.70 13.21 -13.39
C SER A 191 -13.00 12.67 -13.98
N ALA A 192 -13.93 12.27 -13.12
CA ALA A 192 -15.23 11.76 -13.54
C ALA A 192 -16.14 12.87 -14.10
N GLN A 193 -16.02 14.08 -13.57
CA GLN A 193 -16.69 15.29 -14.06
C GLN A 193 -15.76 16.08 -14.99
N ASP A 194 -16.34 16.85 -15.92
CA ASP A 194 -15.59 17.78 -16.76
C ASP A 194 -15.09 18.95 -15.91
N LEU A 195 -13.76 19.01 -15.75
CA LEU A 195 -13.04 20.06 -15.02
C LEU A 195 -12.20 20.96 -15.94
N SER A 196 -12.49 20.97 -17.25
CA SER A 196 -11.67 21.68 -18.25
C SER A 196 -11.52 23.19 -17.98
N GLN A 197 -12.48 23.80 -17.27
CA GLN A 197 -12.47 25.21 -16.90
C GLN A 197 -11.93 25.47 -15.48
N ASP A 198 -11.69 24.42 -14.69
CA ASP A 198 -11.34 24.52 -13.27
C ASP A 198 -9.83 24.60 -13.02
N ASN A 199 -9.01 24.66 -14.08
CA ASN A 199 -7.56 24.73 -13.96
C ASN A 199 -7.08 25.87 -13.05
N ARG A 200 -7.71 27.05 -13.11
CA ARG A 200 -7.39 28.18 -12.22
C ARG A 200 -7.97 28.00 -10.82
N ASN A 201 -9.18 27.43 -10.72
CA ASN A 201 -9.86 27.20 -9.44
C ASN A 201 -9.08 26.22 -8.57
N ILE A 202 -8.59 25.12 -9.16
CA ILE A 202 -7.76 24.13 -8.45
C ILE A 202 -6.43 24.74 -7.99
N ALA A 203 -5.86 25.67 -8.75
CA ALA A 203 -4.61 26.34 -8.37
C ALA A 203 -4.79 27.31 -7.20
N SER A 204 -6.01 27.80 -6.97
CA SER A 204 -6.33 28.81 -5.95
C SER A 204 -7.00 28.25 -4.69
N LEU A 205 -7.14 26.93 -4.56
CA LEU A 205 -7.70 26.32 -3.36
C LEU A 205 -6.77 26.55 -2.16
N ASP A 206 -7.32 27.06 -1.07
CA ASP A 206 -6.59 27.26 0.18
C ASP A 206 -6.35 25.93 0.93
N LYS A 207 -5.50 25.96 1.95
CA LYS A 207 -5.27 24.80 2.82
C LYS A 207 -6.59 24.33 3.44
N GLY A 208 -6.89 23.04 3.25
CA GLY A 208 -8.13 22.42 3.70
C GLY A 208 -9.27 22.51 2.69
N GLU A 209 -9.16 23.32 1.64
CA GLU A 209 -10.14 23.34 0.56
C GLU A 209 -9.82 22.26 -0.48
N ALA A 210 -10.88 21.59 -0.97
CA ALA A 210 -10.74 20.56 -1.97
C ALA A 210 -11.95 20.49 -2.91
N LEU A 211 -11.74 19.96 -4.11
CA LEU A 211 -12.79 19.59 -5.03
C LEU A 211 -12.93 18.07 -5.05
N ILE A 212 -14.12 17.57 -4.70
CA ILE A 212 -14.45 16.15 -4.84
C ILE A 212 -15.02 15.90 -6.23
N THR A 213 -14.38 15.01 -6.97
CA THR A 213 -14.98 14.37 -8.15
C THR A 213 -15.27 12.93 -7.85
N SER A 214 -16.42 12.43 -8.31
CA SER A 214 -16.79 11.04 -8.13
C SER A 214 -17.77 10.60 -9.19
N ASN A 215 -17.65 9.37 -9.67
CA ASN A 215 -18.68 8.76 -10.52
C ASN A 215 -20.04 8.59 -9.81
N PHE A 216 -20.09 8.73 -8.48
CA PHE A 216 -21.32 8.73 -7.69
C PHE A 216 -21.93 10.13 -7.48
N ALA A 217 -21.17 11.19 -7.76
CA ALA A 217 -21.62 12.57 -7.65
C ALA A 217 -22.12 13.09 -8.99
N ARG A 218 -23.13 13.96 -8.98
CA ARG A 218 -23.66 14.60 -10.22
C ARG A 218 -22.76 15.72 -10.71
N PHE A 219 -22.09 16.41 -9.80
CA PHE A 219 -21.24 17.56 -10.07
C PHE A 219 -20.02 17.52 -9.16
N ALA A 220 -18.94 18.15 -9.60
CA ALA A 220 -17.75 18.34 -8.79
C ALA A 220 -18.13 19.22 -7.59
N THR A 221 -17.83 18.75 -6.38
CA THR A 221 -18.34 19.35 -5.15
C THR A 221 -17.19 19.99 -4.37
N PRO A 222 -17.18 21.32 -4.17
CA PRO A 222 -16.19 21.95 -3.31
C PRO A 222 -16.48 21.59 -1.84
N ILE A 223 -15.42 21.31 -1.09
CA ILE A 223 -15.47 20.99 0.33
C ILE A 223 -14.38 21.75 1.08
N LYS A 224 -14.55 21.86 2.39
CA LYS A 224 -13.51 22.30 3.32
C LYS A 224 -13.34 21.21 4.39
N ALA A 225 -12.14 20.66 4.48
CA ALA A 225 -11.75 19.70 5.49
C ALA A 225 -11.49 20.43 6.81
N ASP A 226 -12.03 19.87 7.89
CA ASP A 226 -11.68 20.30 9.24
C ASP A 226 -10.24 19.91 9.56
N LEU A 227 -9.59 20.69 10.43
CA LEU A 227 -8.26 20.37 10.93
C LEU A 227 -8.35 19.10 11.81
N PHE A 228 -7.49 18.12 11.54
CA PHE A 228 -7.56 16.82 12.22
C PHE A 228 -7.41 16.95 13.72
N GLU A 229 -6.50 17.80 14.20
CA GLU A 229 -6.24 18.03 15.62
C GLU A 229 -7.50 18.56 16.32
N GLU A 230 -8.15 19.58 15.75
CA GLU A 230 -9.40 20.15 16.28
C GLU A 230 -10.58 19.16 16.22
N TYR A 231 -10.58 18.28 15.21
CA TYR A 231 -11.57 17.23 15.09
C TYR A 231 -11.34 16.13 16.14
N ALA A 232 -10.10 15.69 16.31
CA ALA A 232 -9.70 14.60 17.19
C ALA A 232 -9.89 14.97 18.67
N GLU A 233 -9.60 16.22 19.06
CA GLU A 233 -9.83 16.72 20.42
C GLU A 233 -11.29 16.53 20.87
N LYS A 234 -12.26 16.69 19.96
CA LYS A 234 -13.70 16.50 20.26
C LYS A 234 -14.07 15.04 20.55
N ASP A 235 -13.26 14.08 20.12
CA ASP A 235 -13.50 12.65 20.30
C ASP A 235 -12.62 12.01 21.39
N ILE A 236 -11.46 12.61 21.73
CA ILE A 236 -10.60 12.17 22.84
C ILE A 236 -11.34 12.26 24.18
N ASP A 237 -12.26 13.21 24.35
CA ASP A 237 -13.08 13.38 25.56
C ASP A 237 -14.10 12.25 25.80
N LYS A 238 -14.24 11.26 24.89
CA LYS A 238 -15.20 10.14 25.01
C LYS A 238 -14.63 8.84 25.58
N GLY A 239 -13.51 8.89 26.31
CA GLY A 239 -13.13 7.85 27.28
C GLY A 239 -12.94 6.44 26.73
N LYS A 240 -12.50 6.27 25.47
CA LYS A 240 -12.09 4.95 24.97
C LYS A 240 -10.68 4.66 25.46
N GLN A 241 -10.57 3.70 26.39
CA GLN A 241 -9.29 3.11 26.77
C GLN A 241 -8.59 2.58 25.51
N GLU A 242 -7.47 3.18 25.16
CA GLU A 242 -6.57 2.67 24.14
C GLU A 242 -5.99 1.34 24.63
N LYS A 243 -6.26 0.25 23.91
CA LYS A 243 -5.40 -0.92 23.99
C LYS A 243 -4.13 -0.59 23.19
N LEU A 244 -3.13 -0.04 23.86
CA LEU A 244 -1.81 0.28 23.30
C LEU A 244 -1.02 -0.95 22.80
N ASN A 245 -1.56 -2.16 22.97
CA ASN A 245 -0.84 -3.39 22.67
C ASN A 245 -1.48 -4.12 21.48
N PHE A 246 -0.78 -4.12 20.34
CA PHE A 246 -0.75 -5.32 19.51
C PHE A 246 0.07 -6.34 20.29
N SER A 247 -0.62 -7.23 21.03
CA SER A 247 0.03 -8.40 21.60
C SER A 247 0.32 -9.38 20.47
N GLY A 248 1.32 -9.08 19.65
CA GLY A 248 2.05 -10.13 18.96
C GLY A 248 2.53 -11.07 20.06
N ILE A 249 1.88 -12.22 20.15
CA ILE A 249 2.15 -13.38 21.01
C ILE A 249 3.03 -13.04 22.23
N ASN A 250 2.42 -12.87 23.40
CA ASN A 250 3.16 -13.10 24.65
C ASN A 250 3.67 -14.55 24.64
N MET A 251 4.97 -14.74 24.38
CA MET A 251 5.74 -15.91 24.78
C MET A 251 7.04 -15.45 25.42
#